data_AF-A0A850MU40-F1
#
_entry.id   AF-A0A850MU40-F1
#
_cell.length_a   1.000
_cell.length_b   1.000
_cell.length_c   1.000
_cell.angle_alpha   90.00
_cell.angle_beta   90.00
_cell.angle_gamma   90.00
#
_symmetry.space_group_name_H-M   'P 1'
#
loop_
_entity.id
_entity.type
_entity.pdbx_description
1 polymer ?
#
loop_
_entity_poly.entity_id
_entity_poly.type
_entity_poly.pdbx_seq_one_letter_code
_entity_poly.pdbx_strand_id
1 'polypeptide(L)'
;MSIQPWEPEITDKLKNKTPEVYDNYLLFTRKVGIPNPATTLACKAPDLAKKTTYEQEKFDFIYPSNARYINREDLELSMEELLKGVLLDVDFDFPIDKKVTPDNIVSIGWGRSTVMKKSL
;
A
#
# COMPACT_ATOMS: atom_id res chain seq x y z
N MET A 1 8.24 3.14 6.24
CA MET A 1 7.59 2.37 5.15
C MET A 1 7.48 3.27 3.92
N SER A 2 7.46 2.75 2.68
CA SER A 2 7.18 3.57 1.49
C SER A 2 6.11 2.97 0.59
N ILE A 3 5.30 3.83 -0.02
CA ILE A 3 4.44 3.52 -1.16
C ILE A 3 5.28 3.81 -2.40
N GLN A 4 5.51 2.80 -3.23
CA GLN A 4 6.43 2.91 -4.36
C GLN A 4 5.84 3.77 -5.48
N PRO A 5 6.65 4.64 -6.11
CA PRO A 5 6.21 5.45 -7.22
C PRO A 5 6.00 4.60 -8.46
N TRP A 6 5.18 5.12 -9.36
CA TRP A 6 5.20 4.70 -10.75
C TRP A 6 6.08 5.67 -11.53
N GLU A 7 6.85 5.13 -12.48
CA GLU A 7 7.57 5.98 -13.43
C GLU A 7 6.54 6.81 -14.23
N PRO A 8 6.78 8.12 -14.46
CA PRO A 8 5.84 8.99 -15.14
C PRO A 8 5.39 8.44 -16.50
N GLU A 9 6.33 7.91 -17.29
CA GLU A 9 6.05 7.32 -18.59
C GLU A 9 5.11 6.11 -18.53
N ILE A 10 5.19 5.33 -17.44
CA ILE A 10 4.31 4.17 -17.21
C ILE A 10 2.92 4.68 -16.85
N THR A 11 2.83 5.69 -16.00
CA THR A 11 1.54 6.29 -15.59
C THR A 11 0.78 6.83 -16.81
N ASP A 12 1.46 7.57 -17.70
CA ASP A 12 0.85 8.11 -18.91
C ASP A 12 0.42 7.01 -19.89
N LYS A 13 1.24 5.97 -20.04
CA LYS A 13 0.86 4.80 -20.87
C LYS A 13 -0.37 4.10 -20.30
N LEU A 14 -0.42 3.87 -18.99
CA LEU A 14 -1.53 3.18 -18.34
C LEU A 14 -2.83 3.98 -18.43
N LYS A 15 -2.79 5.30 -18.17
CA LYS A 15 -3.97 6.17 -18.31
C LYS A 15 -4.54 6.18 -19.73
N ASN A 16 -3.67 6.18 -20.75
CA ASN A 16 -4.09 6.42 -22.14
C ASN A 16 -4.27 5.15 -22.98
N LYS A 17 -3.50 4.09 -22.69
CA LYS A 17 -3.47 2.87 -23.53
C LYS A 17 -4.15 1.67 -22.88
N THR A 18 -4.16 1.61 -21.56
CA THR A 18 -4.75 0.50 -20.79
C THR A 18 -5.43 1.03 -19.52
N PRO A 19 -6.44 1.91 -19.66
CA PRO A 19 -7.10 2.57 -18.54
C PRO A 19 -7.71 1.58 -17.55
N GLU A 20 -8.08 0.38 -17.99
CA GLU A 20 -8.59 -0.69 -17.14
C GLU A 20 -7.57 -1.14 -16.07
N VAL A 21 -6.28 -1.14 -16.38
CA VAL A 21 -5.22 -1.46 -15.41
C VAL A 21 -5.09 -0.33 -14.39
N TYR A 22 -5.17 0.91 -14.87
CA TYR A 22 -5.17 2.09 -14.02
C TYR A 22 -6.36 2.04 -13.04
N ASP A 23 -7.57 1.84 -13.56
CA ASP A 23 -8.81 1.78 -12.78
C ASP A 23 -8.84 0.62 -11.78
N ASN A 24 -8.32 -0.56 -12.17
CA ASN A 24 -8.18 -1.68 -11.25
C ASN A 24 -7.22 -1.37 -10.09
N TYR A 25 -6.13 -0.64 -10.36
CA TYR A 25 -5.24 -0.17 -9.30
C TYR A 25 -5.95 0.83 -8.38
N LEU A 26 -6.77 1.75 -8.92
CA LEU A 26 -7.60 2.66 -8.12
C LEU A 26 -8.58 1.87 -7.23
N LEU A 27 -9.22 0.84 -7.78
CA LEU A 27 -10.16 0.00 -7.05
C LEU A 27 -9.46 -0.80 -5.94
N PHE A 28 -8.28 -1.35 -6.22
CA PHE A 28 -7.49 -2.09 -5.23
C PHE A 28 -7.08 -1.19 -4.06
N THR A 29 -6.50 -0.03 -4.35
CA THR A 29 -6.06 0.92 -3.32
C THR A 29 -7.21 1.49 -2.50
N ARG A 30 -8.43 1.56 -3.05
CA ARG A 30 -9.65 1.97 -2.33
C ARG A 30 -10.31 0.88 -1.50
N LYS A 31 -10.36 -0.35 -2.03
CA LYS A 31 -11.14 -1.45 -1.41
C LYS A 31 -10.32 -2.28 -0.43
N VAL A 32 -9.03 -2.46 -0.71
CA VAL A 32 -8.14 -3.34 0.05
C VAL A 32 -7.16 -2.53 0.89
N GLY A 33 -6.63 -1.44 0.32
CA GLY A 33 -5.58 -0.65 0.94
C GLY A 33 -4.24 -1.38 0.98
N ILE A 34 -3.22 -0.74 1.55
CA ILE A 34 -1.85 -1.28 1.63
C ILE A 34 -1.59 -1.71 3.08
N PRO A 35 -1.17 -2.95 3.34
CA PRO A 35 -0.88 -3.39 4.71
C PRO A 35 0.32 -2.62 5.27
N ASN A 36 0.21 -2.12 6.51
CA ASN A 36 1.35 -1.53 7.20
C ASN A 36 2.37 -2.64 7.59
N PRO A 37 3.60 -2.28 8.04
CA PRO A 37 4.64 -3.27 8.32
C PRO A 37 4.23 -4.25 9.43
N ALA A 38 3.57 -3.78 10.50
CA ALA A 38 3.05 -4.63 11.56
C ALA A 38 1.99 -5.65 11.06
N THR A 39 1.11 -5.22 10.14
CA THR A 39 0.10 -6.07 9.49
C THR A 39 0.76 -7.16 8.66
N THR A 40 1.83 -6.81 7.95
CA THR A 40 2.60 -7.75 7.14
C THR A 40 3.34 -8.77 8.01
N LEU A 41 3.94 -8.33 9.12
CA LEU A 41 4.61 -9.22 10.07
C LEU A 41 3.65 -10.19 10.76
N ALA A 42 2.45 -9.73 11.09
CA ALA A 42 1.42 -10.55 11.74
C ALA A 42 0.65 -11.46 10.76
N CYS A 43 0.96 -11.39 9.46
CA CYS A 43 0.32 -12.19 8.44
C CYS A 43 0.71 -13.68 8.57
N LYS A 44 -0.26 -14.57 8.36
CA LYS A 44 -0.01 -16.02 8.29
C LYS A 44 0.04 -16.46 6.83
N ALA A 45 1.18 -16.99 6.41
CA ALA A 45 1.33 -17.62 5.11
C ALA A 45 0.50 -18.92 5.03
N PRO A 46 0.04 -19.30 3.82
CA PRO A 46 -0.61 -20.59 3.62
C PRO A 46 0.36 -21.74 3.96
N ASP A 47 -0.18 -22.81 4.55
CA ASP A 47 0.62 -23.99 4.88
C ASP A 47 0.68 -24.93 3.67
N LEU A 48 1.71 -24.76 2.86
CA LEU A 48 1.92 -25.56 1.63
C LEU A 48 2.30 -27.02 1.92
N ALA A 49 2.58 -27.41 3.17
CA ALA A 49 2.82 -28.81 3.51
C ALA A 49 1.51 -29.58 3.74
N LYS A 50 0.39 -28.89 4.02
CA LYS A 50 -0.91 -29.53 4.25
C LYS A 50 -1.62 -29.83 2.94
N LYS A 51 -1.98 -31.11 2.75
CA LYS A 51 -2.79 -31.55 1.62
C LYS A 51 -4.11 -30.78 1.48
N THR A 52 -4.73 -30.44 2.61
CA THR A 52 -5.99 -29.67 2.65
C THR A 52 -5.87 -28.28 2.04
N THR A 53 -4.67 -27.68 2.02
CA THR A 53 -4.40 -26.40 1.34
C THR A 53 -4.67 -26.51 -0.15
N TYR A 54 -4.28 -27.63 -0.77
CA TYR A 54 -4.53 -27.89 -2.19
C TYR A 54 -5.96 -28.34 -2.45
N GLU A 55 -6.51 -29.21 -1.59
CA GLU A 55 -7.90 -29.71 -1.76
C GLU A 55 -8.95 -28.60 -1.60
N GLN A 56 -8.65 -27.55 -0.83
CA GLN A 56 -9.56 -26.44 -0.55
C GLN A 56 -9.09 -25.10 -1.12
N GLU A 57 -8.03 -25.11 -1.94
CA GLU A 57 -7.44 -23.92 -2.56
C GLU A 57 -7.10 -22.77 -1.58
N LYS A 58 -6.66 -23.12 -0.35
CA LYS A 58 -6.36 -22.16 0.72
C LYS A 58 -4.98 -21.53 0.59
N PHE A 59 -4.70 -20.90 -0.55
CA PHE A 59 -3.42 -20.27 -0.86
C PHE A 59 -3.30 -18.81 -0.38
N ASP A 60 -4.35 -18.28 0.23
CA ASP A 60 -4.40 -16.90 0.67
C ASP A 60 -3.51 -16.63 1.87
N PHE A 61 -2.92 -15.43 1.87
CA PHE A 61 -2.27 -14.85 3.03
C PHE A 61 -3.34 -14.32 4.00
N ILE A 62 -3.33 -14.82 5.23
CA ILE A 62 -4.33 -14.46 6.24
C ILE A 62 -3.78 -13.31 7.09
N TYR A 63 -4.30 -12.12 6.84
CA TYR A 63 -4.00 -10.93 7.62
C TYR A 63 -4.90 -10.83 8.88
N PRO A 64 -4.46 -10.18 9.96
CA PRO A 64 -5.28 -10.00 11.16
C PRO A 64 -6.54 -9.19 10.90
N SER A 65 -7.68 -9.63 11.46
CA SER A 65 -8.98 -9.00 11.23
C SER A 65 -9.11 -7.60 11.82
N ASN A 66 -8.29 -7.27 12.83
CA ASN A 66 -8.22 -5.94 13.44
C ASN A 66 -7.24 -4.99 12.73
N ALA A 67 -6.57 -5.45 11.67
CA ALA A 67 -5.57 -4.64 10.98
C ALA A 67 -6.18 -3.44 10.26
N ARG A 68 -5.50 -2.29 10.37
CA ARG A 68 -5.79 -1.11 9.56
C ARG A 68 -4.84 -1.04 8.38
N TYR A 69 -5.43 -0.97 7.20
CA TYR A 69 -4.74 -0.77 5.94
C TYR A 69 -4.58 0.72 5.66
N ILE A 70 -3.52 1.06 4.95
CA ILE A 70 -3.25 2.42 4.48
C ILE A 70 -4.08 2.64 3.23
N ASN A 71 -5.04 3.55 3.31
CA ASN A 71 -5.82 3.99 2.15
C ASN A 71 -5.40 5.40 1.73
N ARG A 72 -5.56 5.70 0.45
CA ARG A 72 -5.24 7.03 -0.10
C ARG A 72 -6.06 8.12 0.57
N GLU A 73 -7.35 7.86 0.79
CA GLU A 73 -8.31 8.77 1.40
C GLU A 73 -7.88 9.14 2.84
N ASP A 74 -7.25 8.19 3.54
CA ASP A 74 -6.77 8.37 4.90
C ASP A 74 -5.51 9.25 4.99
N LEU A 75 -4.74 9.30 3.90
CA LEU A 75 -3.57 10.15 3.74
C LEU A 75 -3.92 11.54 3.15
N GLU A 76 -5.18 11.76 2.78
CA GLU A 76 -5.66 13.00 2.13
C GLU A 76 -4.90 13.36 0.84
N LEU A 77 -4.37 12.36 0.14
CA LEU A 77 -3.60 12.56 -1.09
C LEU A 77 -4.48 12.40 -2.34
N SER A 78 -4.18 13.18 -3.37
CA SER A 78 -4.64 12.87 -4.72
C SER A 78 -3.99 11.56 -5.22
N MET A 79 -4.60 10.93 -6.22
CA MET A 79 -4.01 9.73 -6.82
C MET A 79 -2.66 10.03 -7.47
N GLU A 80 -2.50 11.23 -8.05
CA GLU A 80 -1.25 11.64 -8.69
C GLU A 80 -0.12 11.84 -7.68
N GLU A 81 -0.44 12.34 -6.48
CA GLU A 81 0.55 12.42 -5.39
C GLU A 81 0.92 11.03 -4.86
N LEU A 82 -0.06 10.13 -4.71
CA LEU A 82 0.20 8.76 -4.29
C LEU A 82 1.14 8.04 -5.27
N LEU A 83 0.88 8.19 -6.57
CA LEU A 83 1.66 7.57 -7.65
C LEU A 83 3.07 8.16 -7.80
N LYS A 84 3.33 9.37 -7.29
CA LYS A 84 4.69 9.92 -7.18
C LYS A 84 5.53 9.23 -6.10
N GLY A 85 4.91 8.34 -5.32
CA GLY A 85 5.53 7.66 -4.19
C GLY A 85 5.45 8.48 -2.92
N VAL A 86 5.28 7.80 -1.79
CA VAL A 86 5.09 8.43 -0.47
C VAL A 86 5.98 7.72 0.54
N LEU A 87 6.78 8.49 1.27
CA LEU A 87 7.54 7.98 2.41
C LEU A 87 6.77 8.23 3.69
N LEU A 88 6.55 7.16 4.46
CA LEU A 88 5.78 7.18 5.70
C LEU A 88 6.68 6.88 6.90
N ASP A 89 6.50 7.66 7.96
CA ASP A 89 7.06 7.49 9.30
C ASP A 89 6.27 6.40 10.05
N VAL A 90 6.43 5.19 9.55
CA VAL A 90 5.75 3.97 9.98
C VAL A 90 6.74 2.82 9.84
N ASP A 91 6.97 2.11 10.93
CA ASP A 91 7.85 0.94 11.01
C ASP A 91 7.08 -0.27 11.58
N PHE A 92 7.82 -1.24 12.10
CA PHE A 92 7.29 -2.48 12.65
C PHE A 92 6.64 -2.30 14.04
N ASP A 93 6.97 -1.21 14.75
CA ASP A 93 6.42 -0.89 16.08
C ASP A 93 5.11 -0.08 15.97
N PHE A 94 4.74 0.35 14.76
CA PHE A 94 3.48 1.03 14.53
C PHE A 94 2.27 0.11 14.84
N PRO A 95 1.32 0.53 15.70
CA PRO A 95 0.22 -0.34 16.11
C PRO A 95 -0.64 -0.82 14.94
N ILE A 96 -0.97 -2.11 14.94
CA ILE A 96 -1.68 -2.77 13.84
C ILE A 96 -3.10 -2.22 13.61
N ASP A 97 -3.74 -1.75 14.68
CA ASP A 97 -5.08 -1.20 14.72
C ASP A 97 -5.12 0.33 14.56
N LYS A 98 -3.95 0.97 14.49
CA LYS A 98 -3.83 2.41 14.30
C LYS A 98 -3.90 2.76 12.82
N LYS A 99 -4.63 3.85 12.55
CA LYS A 99 -4.75 4.42 11.21
C LYS A 99 -3.51 5.24 10.86
N VAL A 100 -3.00 5.09 9.64
CA VAL A 100 -1.97 5.99 9.09
C VAL A 100 -2.67 7.22 8.50
N THR A 101 -2.15 8.40 8.82
CA THR A 101 -2.77 9.70 8.54
C THR A 101 -1.76 10.65 7.89
N PRO A 102 -2.13 11.88 7.48
CA PRO A 102 -1.19 12.83 6.89
C PRO A 102 0.01 13.13 7.80
N ASP A 103 -0.14 13.06 9.12
CA ASP A 103 0.93 13.28 10.11
C ASP A 103 2.07 12.25 10.03
N ASN A 104 1.80 11.10 9.40
CA ASN A 104 2.79 10.06 9.16
C ASN A 104 3.57 10.29 7.86
N ILE A 105 3.24 11.29 7.04
CA ILE A 105 3.92 11.53 5.76
C ILE A 105 5.24 12.28 6.01
N VAL A 106 6.35 11.63 5.69
CA VAL A 106 7.68 12.25 5.69
C VAL A 106 7.89 13.07 4.42
N SER A 107 7.60 12.46 3.26
CA SER A 107 7.77 13.10 1.96
C SER A 107 6.88 12.48 0.88
N ILE A 108 6.68 13.25 -0.19
CA ILE A 108 5.99 12.83 -1.41
C ILE A 108 6.95 13.01 -2.58
N GLY A 109 6.97 12.10 -3.54
CA GLY A 109 7.96 12.11 -4.62
C GLY A 109 9.26 11.40 -4.21
N TRP A 110 9.98 10.91 -5.20
CA TRP A 110 11.25 10.20 -5.02
C TRP A 110 12.38 10.89 -5.80
N GLY A 111 13.60 10.83 -5.26
CA GLY A 111 14.78 11.42 -5.89
C GLY A 111 14.65 12.93 -6.07
N ARG A 112 14.79 13.42 -7.30
CA ARG A 112 14.79 14.88 -7.61
C ARG A 112 13.42 15.55 -7.46
N SER A 113 12.32 14.79 -7.42
CA SER A 113 10.97 15.31 -7.24
C SER A 113 10.47 15.24 -5.79
N THR A 114 11.35 14.89 -4.84
CA THR A 114 11.00 14.76 -3.43
C THR A 114 10.59 16.10 -2.83
N VAL A 115 9.41 16.14 -2.22
CA VAL A 115 8.88 17.25 -1.44
C VAL A 115 8.75 16.77 0.01
N MET A 116 9.57 17.33 0.90
CA MET A 116 9.51 17.03 2.33
C MET A 116 8.26 17.64 2.95
N LYS A 117 7.57 16.85 3.77
CA LYS A 117 6.40 17.27 4.56
C LYS A 117 6.70 17.34 6.05
N LYS A 118 7.69 16.57 6.51
CA LYS A 118 8.18 16.52 7.88
C LYS A 118 9.70 16.31 7.88
N SER A 119 10.40 16.87 8.86
CA SER A 119 11.80 16.49 9.13
C SER A 119 11.82 15.17 9.90
N LEU A 120 12.68 14.25 9.47
CA LEU A 120 12.99 13.04 10.21
C LEU A 120 13.64 13.38 11.56
#